data_AF-A0A7Y9ZKJ0-F1
#
_entry.id   AF-A0A7Y9ZKJ0-F1
#
_cell.length_a   1.000
_cell.length_b   1.000
_cell.length_c   1.000
_cell.angle_alpha   90.00
_cell.angle_beta   90.00
_cell.angle_gamma   90.00
#
_symmetry.space_group_name_H-M   'P 1'
#
loop_
_entity.id
_entity.type
_entity.pdbx_description
1 polymer ?
#
loop_
_entity_poly.entity_id
_entity_poly.type
_entity_poly.pdbx_seq_one_letter_code
_entity_poly.pdbx_strand_id
1 'polypeptide(L)'
;MPSDSLVGRAFPPTQPTTVTEEAVRAFVDAVGGSTGDAVPPTFPIVVTFAALQDFLAAEQIELSRIVHGDQRFRYERPVVVGDVLTATLTVTGVRSIGGNDIISTSSEITDASGAVVCTATATIVHRGGAA
;
A
#
# COMPACT_ATOMS: atom_id res chain seq x y z
N MET A 1 -2.38 10.32 -18.50
CA MET A 1 -2.61 11.03 -17.23
C MET A 1 -3.69 10.28 -16.47
N PRO A 2 -3.52 10.01 -15.16
CA PRO A 2 -4.57 9.49 -14.31
C PRO A 2 -5.79 10.42 -14.42
N SER A 3 -6.96 9.87 -14.70
CA SER A 3 -8.19 10.64 -14.91
C SER A 3 -9.15 10.45 -13.75
N ASP A 4 -10.12 11.36 -13.61
CA ASP A 4 -11.18 11.25 -12.60
C ASP A 4 -11.97 9.93 -12.69
N SER A 5 -11.92 9.24 -13.83
CA SER A 5 -12.51 7.90 -14.00
C SER A 5 -11.87 6.83 -13.11
N LEU A 6 -10.70 7.10 -12.50
CA LEU A 6 -10.08 6.21 -11.52
C LEU A 6 -10.76 6.26 -10.16
N VAL A 7 -11.42 7.36 -9.82
CA VAL A 7 -12.01 7.53 -8.48
C VAL A 7 -13.10 6.48 -8.26
N GLY A 8 -12.96 5.72 -7.18
CA GLY A 8 -13.84 4.60 -6.82
C GLY A 8 -13.47 3.26 -7.46
N ARG A 9 -12.50 3.20 -8.38
CA ARG A 9 -12.04 1.93 -8.94
C ARG A 9 -11.21 1.17 -7.92
N ALA A 10 -11.62 -0.07 -7.64
CA ALA A 10 -10.82 -1.07 -6.94
C ALA A 10 -10.02 -1.89 -7.95
N PHE A 11 -8.80 -2.27 -7.55
CA PHE A 11 -7.90 -3.11 -8.32
C PHE A 11 -7.93 -4.54 -7.76
N PRO A 12 -7.58 -5.57 -8.55
CA PRO A 12 -7.57 -6.94 -8.07
C PRO A 12 -6.74 -7.10 -6.78
N PRO A 13 -7.16 -7.99 -5.86
CA PRO A 13 -6.39 -8.26 -4.65
C PRO A 13 -5.00 -8.78 -4.98
N THR A 14 -4.01 -8.42 -4.16
CA THR A 14 -2.66 -8.97 -4.27
C THR A 14 -2.65 -10.49 -4.10
N GLN A 15 -1.58 -11.14 -4.54
CA GLN A 15 -1.32 -12.51 -4.12
C GLN A 15 -1.22 -12.58 -2.57
N PRO A 16 -1.77 -13.63 -1.94
CA PRO A 16 -1.66 -13.80 -0.49
C PRO A 16 -0.20 -13.87 -0.04
N THR A 17 0.13 -13.15 1.02
CA THR A 17 1.48 -13.07 1.59
C THR A 17 1.48 -13.54 3.04
N THR A 18 2.21 -14.61 3.33
CA THR A 18 2.37 -15.11 4.70
C THR A 18 3.35 -14.23 5.48
N VAL A 19 2.95 -13.80 6.68
CA VAL A 19 3.80 -13.10 7.64
C VAL A 19 4.68 -14.12 8.37
N THR A 20 5.94 -14.22 7.99
CA THR A 20 6.90 -15.14 8.62
C THR A 20 7.79 -14.42 9.63
N GLU A 21 8.34 -15.14 10.60
CA GLU A 21 9.34 -14.57 11.52
C GLU A 21 10.55 -13.99 10.76
N GLU A 22 10.96 -14.67 9.69
CA GLU A 22 12.06 -14.22 8.84
C GLU A 22 11.75 -12.88 8.16
N ALA A 23 10.55 -12.73 7.58
CA ALA A 23 10.14 -11.48 6.95
C ALA A 23 10.03 -10.34 7.97
N VAL A 24 9.49 -10.62 9.16
CA VAL A 24 9.38 -9.64 10.24
C VAL A 24 10.77 -9.20 10.71
N ARG A 25 11.69 -10.14 10.93
CA ARG A 25 13.08 -9.83 11.29
C ARG A 25 13.77 -9.00 10.21
N ALA A 26 13.66 -9.41 8.94
CA ALA A 26 14.23 -8.66 7.83
C ALA A 26 13.68 -7.23 7.74
N PHE A 27 12.38 -7.04 8.00
CA PHE A 27 11.76 -5.72 8.06
C PHE A 27 12.31 -4.89 9.23
N VAL A 28 12.39 -5.48 10.43
CA VAL A 28 12.94 -4.82 11.63
C VAL A 28 14.38 -4.35 11.38
N ASP A 29 15.22 -5.22 10.81
CA ASP A 29 16.61 -4.89 10.47
C ASP A 29 16.67 -3.75 9.45
N ALA A 30 15.82 -3.78 8.42
CA ALA A 30 15.80 -2.77 7.35
C ALA A 30 15.38 -1.37 7.84
N VAL A 31 14.50 -1.30 8.85
CA VAL A 31 14.05 -0.02 9.44
C VAL A 31 14.91 0.43 10.62
N GLY A 32 15.99 -0.30 10.95
CA GLY A 32 16.87 0.01 12.08
C GLY A 32 16.20 -0.16 13.45
N GLY A 33 15.17 -1.02 13.52
CA GLY A 33 14.49 -1.35 14.77
C GLY A 33 15.27 -2.35 15.62
N SER A 34 14.83 -2.53 16.86
CA SER A 34 15.24 -3.66 17.70
C SER A 34 14.17 -4.75 17.67
N THR A 35 14.58 -6.01 17.66
CA THR A 35 13.64 -7.13 17.74
C THR A 35 12.87 -7.12 19.05
N GLY A 36 11.55 -7.29 18.96
CA GLY A 36 10.65 -7.59 20.07
C GLY A 36 9.66 -8.66 19.63
N ASP A 37 8.78 -9.10 20.53
CA ASP A 37 7.85 -10.21 20.23
C ASP A 37 6.73 -9.85 19.24
N ALA A 38 6.57 -8.57 18.88
CA ALA A 38 5.46 -8.08 18.06
C ALA A 38 5.90 -7.67 16.64
N VAL A 39 5.02 -7.92 15.66
CA VAL A 39 5.19 -7.43 14.29
C VAL A 39 5.13 -5.89 14.28
N PRO A 40 6.07 -5.19 13.62
CA PRO A 40 6.05 -3.73 13.55
C PRO A 40 4.74 -3.17 12.98
N PRO A 41 4.20 -2.06 13.53
CA PRO A 41 2.94 -1.47 13.09
C PRO A 41 3.01 -0.79 11.70
N THR A 42 4.17 -0.82 11.04
CA THR A 42 4.34 -0.38 9.65
C THR A 42 4.59 -1.55 8.70
N PHE A 43 4.70 -2.79 9.20
CA PHE A 43 4.89 -3.99 8.40
C PHE A 43 3.85 -4.17 7.27
N PRO A 44 2.56 -3.80 7.43
CA PRO A 44 1.59 -3.93 6.34
C PRO A 44 1.94 -3.14 5.08
N ILE A 45 2.91 -2.20 5.14
CA ILE A 45 3.45 -1.54 3.95
C ILE A 45 3.92 -2.55 2.89
N VAL A 46 4.38 -3.73 3.29
CA VAL A 46 4.86 -4.80 2.39
C VAL A 46 3.76 -5.23 1.41
N VAL A 47 2.57 -5.55 1.90
CA VAL A 47 1.46 -6.00 1.05
C VAL A 47 0.79 -4.83 0.33
N THR A 48 0.73 -3.64 0.94
CA THR A 48 0.14 -2.47 0.26
C THR A 48 1.05 -1.91 -0.83
N PHE A 49 2.37 -2.09 -0.73
CA PHE A 49 3.29 -1.73 -1.80
C PHE A 49 3.17 -2.67 -2.99
N ALA A 50 2.90 -3.97 -2.77
CA ALA A 50 2.52 -4.87 -3.86
C ALA A 50 1.25 -4.39 -4.57
N ALA A 51 0.20 -4.04 -3.82
CA ALA A 51 -1.04 -3.50 -4.38
C ALA A 51 -0.81 -2.18 -5.15
N LEU A 52 0.08 -1.31 -4.66
CA LEU A 52 0.48 -0.10 -5.36
C LEU A 52 1.18 -0.43 -6.69
N GLN A 53 2.11 -1.38 -6.70
CA GLN A 53 2.81 -1.78 -7.94
C GLN A 53 1.84 -2.37 -8.97
N ASP A 54 0.88 -3.19 -8.55
CA ASP A 54 -0.16 -3.75 -9.43
C ASP A 54 -1.03 -2.64 -10.02
N PHE A 55 -1.43 -1.65 -9.21
CA PHE A 55 -2.13 -0.45 -9.66
C PHE A 55 -1.32 0.33 -10.70
N LEU A 56 -0.04 0.62 -10.41
CA LEU A 56 0.84 1.37 -11.30
C LEU A 56 1.03 0.63 -12.63
N ALA A 57 1.20 -0.69 -12.60
CA ALA A 57 1.33 -1.52 -13.80
C ALA A 57 0.05 -1.50 -14.65
N ALA A 58 -1.12 -1.67 -14.02
CA ALA A 58 -2.41 -1.64 -14.70
C ALA A 58 -2.69 -0.30 -15.39
N GLU A 59 -2.26 0.80 -14.77
CA GLU A 59 -2.43 2.16 -15.31
C GLU A 59 -1.22 2.65 -16.12
N GLN A 60 -0.21 1.80 -16.35
CA GLN A 60 1.03 2.12 -17.06
C GLN A 60 1.73 3.38 -16.53
N ILE A 61 1.79 3.50 -15.20
CA ILE A 61 2.44 4.60 -14.48
C ILE A 61 3.83 4.15 -14.01
N GLU A 62 4.86 4.86 -14.46
CA GLU A 62 6.25 4.59 -14.07
C GLU A 62 6.50 4.93 -12.60
N LEU A 63 6.96 3.93 -11.82
CA LEU A 63 7.29 4.10 -10.39
C LEU A 63 8.33 5.21 -10.15
N SER A 64 9.30 5.38 -11.07
CA SER A 64 10.34 6.43 -10.98
C SER A 64 9.79 7.86 -10.99
N ARG A 65 8.54 8.04 -11.43
CA ARG A 65 7.83 9.32 -11.46
C ARG A 65 6.95 9.54 -10.23
N ILE A 66 6.86 8.55 -9.33
CA ILE A 66 6.07 8.63 -8.12
C ILE A 66 6.89 9.23 -6.98
N VAL A 67 6.28 10.16 -6.25
CA VAL A 67 6.70 10.58 -4.91
C VAL A 67 5.61 10.16 -3.93
N HIS A 68 5.97 9.41 -2.90
CA HIS A 68 5.03 9.02 -1.85
C HIS A 68 4.95 10.15 -0.82
N GLY A 69 3.78 10.79 -0.69
CA GLY A 69 3.61 12.01 0.11
C GLY A 69 3.06 11.80 1.52
N ASP A 70 2.15 10.83 1.70
CA ASP A 70 1.49 10.59 2.99
C ASP A 70 1.09 9.11 3.12
N GLN A 71 1.15 8.57 4.33
CA GLN A 71 0.79 7.19 4.66
C GLN A 71 0.14 7.13 6.03
N ARG A 72 -0.99 6.45 6.16
CA ARG A 72 -1.65 6.13 7.44
C ARG A 72 -2.04 4.66 7.50
N PHE A 73 -2.07 4.11 8.71
CA PHE A 73 -2.56 2.77 9.00
C PHE A 73 -3.61 2.85 10.11
N ARG A 74 -4.76 2.21 9.91
CA ARG A 74 -5.82 2.03 10.90
C ARG A 74 -5.99 0.54 11.14
N TYR A 75 -5.77 0.07 12.36
CA TYR A 75 -5.82 -1.34 12.71
C TYR A 75 -7.15 -1.71 13.35
N GLU A 76 -7.71 -2.84 12.92
CA GLU A 76 -8.78 -3.53 13.65
C GLU A 76 -8.17 -4.53 14.65
N ARG A 77 -7.02 -5.13 14.30
CA ARG A 77 -6.15 -5.89 15.21
C ARG A 77 -4.69 -5.80 14.76
N PRO A 78 -3.70 -6.01 15.65
CA PRO A 78 -2.30 -6.15 15.24
C PRO A 78 -2.11 -7.29 14.22
N VAL A 79 -1.16 -7.12 13.30
CA VAL A 79 -0.65 -8.21 12.48
C VAL A 79 0.20 -9.13 13.36
N VAL A 80 0.09 -10.44 13.14
CA VAL A 80 0.87 -11.45 13.85
C VAL A 80 1.57 -12.39 12.87
N VAL A 81 2.66 -13.01 13.32
CA VAL A 81 3.30 -14.09 12.56
C VAL A 81 2.29 -15.21 12.31
N GLY A 82 2.27 -15.73 11.09
CA GLY A 82 1.30 -16.72 10.63
C GLY A 82 0.07 -16.13 9.94
N ASP A 83 -0.17 -14.81 10.03
CA ASP A 83 -1.18 -14.15 9.19
C ASP A 83 -0.85 -14.39 7.71
N VAL A 84 -1.89 -14.63 6.91
CA VAL A 84 -1.79 -14.64 5.45
C VAL A 84 -2.59 -13.46 4.95
N LEU A 85 -1.89 -12.42 4.50
CA LEU A 85 -2.46 -11.12 4.20
C LEU A 85 -2.64 -10.91 2.70
N THR A 86 -3.76 -10.30 2.34
CA THR A 86 -4.07 -9.83 0.99
C THR A 86 -4.50 -8.36 1.07
N ALA A 87 -4.08 -7.53 0.12
CA ALA A 87 -4.50 -6.13 0.04
C ALA A 87 -5.32 -5.86 -1.23
N THR A 88 -6.38 -5.08 -1.09
CA THR A 88 -7.19 -4.57 -2.21
C THR A 88 -7.10 -3.06 -2.24
N LEU A 89 -6.45 -2.49 -3.26
CA LEU A 89 -6.30 -1.03 -3.42
C LEU A 89 -7.50 -0.44 -4.14
N THR A 90 -8.04 0.64 -3.59
CA THR A 90 -9.05 1.50 -4.23
C THR A 90 -8.50 2.91 -4.37
N VAL A 91 -8.67 3.52 -5.54
CA VAL A 91 -8.37 4.95 -5.73
C VAL A 91 -9.52 5.76 -5.15
N THR A 92 -9.23 6.60 -4.16
CA THR A 92 -10.24 7.40 -3.44
C THR A 92 -10.29 8.85 -3.90
N GLY A 93 -9.29 9.31 -4.66
CA GLY A 93 -9.30 10.64 -5.24
C GLY A 93 -8.17 10.84 -6.24
N VAL A 94 -8.42 11.67 -7.24
CA VAL A 94 -7.43 12.16 -8.20
C VAL A 94 -7.62 13.67 -8.30
N ARG A 95 -6.52 14.42 -8.30
CA ARG A 95 -6.53 15.86 -8.63
C ARG A 95 -5.22 16.25 -9.26
N SER A 96 -5.25 17.17 -10.22
CA SER A 96 -4.04 17.70 -10.85
C SER A 96 -3.69 19.08 -10.31
N ILE A 97 -2.44 19.28 -9.90
CA ILE A 97 -1.92 20.56 -9.38
C ILE A 97 -0.55 20.84 -9.98
N GLY A 98 -0.40 21.97 -10.68
CA GLY A 98 0.89 22.41 -11.21
C GLY A 98 1.56 21.40 -12.14
N GLY A 99 0.78 20.68 -12.96
CA GLY A 99 1.28 19.67 -13.88
C GLY A 99 1.57 18.30 -13.26
N ASN A 100 1.34 18.11 -11.96
CA ASN A 100 1.44 16.82 -11.27
C ASN A 100 0.05 16.28 -10.95
N ASP A 101 -0.08 14.95 -10.91
CA ASP A 101 -1.30 14.28 -10.48
C ASP A 101 -1.13 13.76 -9.05
N ILE A 102 -2.02 14.16 -8.17
CA ILE A 102 -2.07 13.70 -6.79
C ILE A 102 -3.18 12.66 -6.68
N ILE A 103 -2.79 11.44 -6.34
CA ILE A 103 -3.68 10.29 -6.26
C ILE A 103 -3.75 9.85 -4.81
N SER A 104 -4.95 9.80 -4.27
CA SER A 104 -5.23 9.24 -2.94
C SER A 104 -5.75 7.81 -3.09
N THR A 105 -5.25 6.91 -2.26
CA THR A 105 -5.62 5.49 -2.27
C THR A 105 -6.00 5.00 -0.88
N SER A 106 -6.83 3.96 -0.84
CA SER A 106 -7.16 3.19 0.36
C SER A 106 -7.01 1.71 0.03
N SER A 107 -6.21 1.01 0.81
CA SER A 107 -6.00 -0.42 0.70
C SER A 107 -6.58 -1.12 1.92
N GLU A 108 -7.59 -1.96 1.71
CA GLU A 108 -8.09 -2.85 2.75
C GLU A 108 -7.22 -4.11 2.78
N ILE A 109 -6.74 -4.48 3.97
CA ILE A 109 -5.86 -5.64 4.19
C ILE A 109 -6.63 -6.67 4.99
N THR A 110 -6.85 -7.83 4.39
CA THR A 110 -7.60 -8.94 5.00
C THR A 110 -6.71 -10.12 5.31
N ASP A 111 -7.06 -10.91 6.32
CA ASP A 111 -6.45 -12.22 6.56
C ASP A 111 -7.11 -13.34 5.73
N ALA A 112 -6.63 -14.58 5.90
CA ALA A 112 -7.14 -15.76 5.19
C ALA A 112 -8.63 -16.07 5.43
N SER A 113 -9.22 -15.56 6.52
CA SER A 113 -10.67 -15.71 6.78
C SER A 113 -11.51 -14.66 6.05
N GLY A 114 -10.87 -13.66 5.46
CA GLY A 114 -11.52 -12.49 4.87
C GLY A 114 -11.79 -11.36 5.87
N ALA A 115 -11.36 -11.49 7.13
CA ALA A 115 -11.52 -10.43 8.12
C ALA A 115 -10.53 -9.29 7.87
N VAL A 116 -10.99 -8.05 8.01
CA VAL A 116 -10.13 -6.86 7.89
C VAL A 116 -9.20 -6.79 9.10
N VAL A 117 -7.90 -6.71 8.82
CA VAL A 117 -6.84 -6.56 9.81
C VAL A 117 -6.44 -5.09 9.94
N CYS A 118 -6.26 -4.44 8.80
CA CYS A 118 -5.80 -3.07 8.71
C CYS A 118 -6.31 -2.38 7.44
N THR A 119 -6.61 -1.10 7.52
CA THR A 119 -6.81 -0.23 6.36
C THR A 119 -5.62 0.73 6.26
N ALA A 120 -4.97 0.76 5.10
CA ALA A 120 -3.86 1.65 4.82
C ALA A 120 -4.27 2.70 3.78
N THR A 121 -4.10 3.98 4.08
CA THR A 121 -4.37 5.06 3.11
C THR A 121 -3.08 5.73 2.73
N ALA A 122 -2.91 6.04 1.44
CA ALA A 122 -1.74 6.73 0.94
C ALA A 122 -2.10 7.92 0.05
N THR A 123 -1.17 8.87 -0.05
CA THR A 123 -1.17 9.89 -1.12
C THR A 123 0.11 9.74 -1.91
N ILE A 124 -0.01 9.53 -3.21
CA ILE A 124 1.10 9.49 -4.15
C ILE A 124 0.99 10.64 -5.14
N VAL A 125 2.13 11.17 -5.56
CA VAL A 125 2.24 12.22 -6.55
C VAL A 125 2.93 11.66 -7.79
N HIS A 126 2.20 11.58 -8.89
CA HIS A 126 2.75 11.31 -10.21
C HIS A 126 3.27 12.62 -10.80
N ARG A 127 4.59 12.73 -10.91
CA ARG A 127 5.24 13.94 -11.42
C ARG A 127 5.01 14.09 -12.90
N GLY A 128 4.61 15.29 -13.33
CA GLY A 128 4.48 15.69 -14.74
C GLY A 128 5.79 15.52 -15.52
N GLY A 129 5.70 15.55 -16.85
CA GLY A 129 6.91 15.59 -17.69
C GLY A 129 7.55 16.97 -17.55
N ALA A 130 8.88 17.06 -17.72
CA ALA A 130 9.47 18.37 -17.99
C ALA A 130 8.82 18.89 -19.28
N ALA A 131 8.23 20.09 -19.21
CA ALA A 131 7.79 20.82 -20.40
C ALA A 131 8.99 21.21 -21.26
#